data_AF-W7WCV2-F1
#
_entry.id   AF-W7WCV2-F1
#
_cell.length_a   1.000
_cell.length_b   1.000
_cell.length_c   1.000
_cell.angle_alpha   90.00
_cell.angle_beta   90.00
_cell.angle_gamma   90.00
#
_symmetry.space_group_name_H-M   'P 1'
#
loop_
_entity.id
_entity.type
_entity.pdbx_description
1 polymer ?
#
loop_
_entity_poly.entity_id
_entity_poly.type
_entity_poly.pdbx_seq_one_letter_code
_entity_poly.pdbx_strand_id
1 'polypeptide(L)'
;MGTTPDYFGLLDASGRGPAGVSGDDLARPFDAVVGAKVARQAGLAVGSRFVASHGLVELPAELATEHAERAYRVTAVLPATGAPADRAIFTALETAWSMHEHEHEHEGEAAHSAPAAEGSPRAEITALLVQGRSYGDMARIAASLARDTRVQAVVPGREVTRLLQYLRAGEEVVLGLAWLATAVAFFAVMLAMAAAGIDRRRQIATLRALGASRATLARLLIAESLLIAGAGAALGFVLGRGAAAAIAWHVEGSRGFSLQLTGVTPGELAAPAAALLLGLVAGAVPAYFTCREDIAPHLSNAP
;
A
#
# COMPACT_ATOMS: atom_id res chain seq x y z
N MET A 1 -5.89 16.15 -17.85
CA MET A 1 -6.49 15.00 -18.56
C MET A 1 -7.77 15.49 -19.21
N GLY A 2 -7.84 15.47 -20.55
CA GLY A 2 -9.09 15.73 -21.26
C GLY A 2 -10.07 14.59 -21.05
N THR A 3 -11.31 14.90 -20.66
CA THR A 3 -12.35 13.90 -20.40
C THR A 3 -13.75 14.47 -20.65
N THR A 4 -14.74 13.58 -20.69
CA THR A 4 -16.15 13.96 -20.79
C THR A 4 -16.79 13.96 -19.40
N PRO A 5 -17.91 14.69 -19.20
CA PRO A 5 -18.60 14.69 -17.91
C PRO A 5 -19.06 13.29 -17.46
N ASP A 6 -19.38 12.39 -18.41
CA ASP A 6 -19.77 11.00 -18.15
C ASP A 6 -18.73 10.21 -17.35
N TYR A 7 -17.44 10.58 -17.46
CA TYR A 7 -16.35 9.94 -16.72
C TYR A 7 -16.58 9.94 -15.21
N PHE A 8 -17.05 11.06 -14.66
CA PHE A 8 -17.32 11.19 -13.23
C PHE A 8 -18.50 10.33 -12.80
N GLY A 9 -19.56 10.28 -13.61
CA GLY A 9 -20.73 9.43 -13.34
C GLY A 9 -20.38 7.94 -13.31
N LEU A 10 -19.53 7.48 -14.24
CA LEU A 10 -19.05 6.09 -14.27
C LEU A 10 -18.21 5.75 -13.03
N LEU A 11 -17.41 6.70 -12.55
CA LEU A 11 -16.60 6.51 -11.34
C LEU A 11 -17.44 6.55 -10.06
N ASP A 12 -18.40 7.48 -9.95
CA ASP A 12 -19.28 7.59 -8.78
C ASP A 12 -20.16 6.34 -8.64
N ALA A 13 -20.70 5.82 -9.75
CA ALA A 13 -21.44 4.56 -9.79
C ALA A 13 -20.62 3.34 -9.32
N SER A 14 -19.29 3.43 -9.36
CA SER A 14 -18.39 2.40 -8.82
C SER A 14 -18.13 2.52 -7.30
N GLY A 15 -18.68 3.54 -6.64
CA GLY A 15 -18.49 3.86 -5.23
C GLY A 15 -17.08 4.34 -4.87
N ARG A 16 -16.27 4.66 -5.88
CA ARG A 16 -14.85 5.04 -5.75
C ARG A 16 -14.51 6.31 -6.52
N GLY A 17 -15.50 6.95 -7.15
CA GLY A 17 -15.34 8.19 -7.87
C GLY A 17 -15.42 9.41 -6.97
N PRO A 18 -14.85 10.53 -7.41
CA PRO A 18 -15.06 11.78 -6.70
C PRO A 18 -16.50 12.25 -6.91
N ALA A 19 -17.32 12.15 -5.86
CA ALA A 19 -18.69 12.66 -5.86
C ALA A 19 -18.71 14.19 -5.90
N GLY A 20 -19.79 14.77 -6.43
CA GLY A 20 -20.03 16.22 -6.39
C GLY A 20 -19.53 16.99 -7.62
N VAL A 21 -19.20 16.31 -8.72
CA VAL A 21 -18.99 16.93 -10.04
C VAL A 21 -20.26 16.78 -10.86
N SER A 22 -20.81 17.91 -11.30
CA SER A 22 -21.97 17.98 -12.19
C SER A 22 -21.54 17.87 -13.65
N GLY A 23 -22.49 17.52 -14.52
CA GLY A 23 -22.28 17.51 -15.97
C GLY A 23 -21.78 18.86 -16.52
N ASP A 24 -22.16 19.95 -15.85
CA ASP A 24 -21.86 21.31 -16.26
C ASP A 24 -20.41 21.74 -15.94
N ASP A 25 -19.72 21.03 -15.04
CA ASP A 25 -18.39 21.42 -14.59
C ASP A 25 -17.29 21.24 -15.66
N LEU A 26 -17.57 20.52 -16.74
CA LEU A 26 -16.70 20.42 -17.92
C LEU A 26 -17.47 20.71 -19.22
N ALA A 27 -18.50 21.57 -19.17
CA ALA A 27 -19.35 21.83 -20.33
C ALA A 27 -18.68 22.69 -21.43
N ARG A 28 -17.63 23.46 -21.09
CA ARG A 28 -16.98 24.36 -22.05
C ARG A 28 -15.48 24.05 -22.20
N PRO A 29 -14.89 24.32 -23.38
CA PRO A 29 -13.45 24.33 -23.53
C PRO A 29 -12.79 25.21 -22.46
N PHE A 30 -11.66 24.76 -21.93
CA PHE A 30 -10.90 25.37 -20.84
C PHE A 30 -11.55 25.35 -19.44
N ASP A 31 -12.73 24.72 -19.27
CA ASP A 31 -13.20 24.38 -17.93
C ASP A 31 -12.33 23.27 -17.33
N ALA A 32 -12.08 23.37 -16.02
CA ALA A 32 -11.20 22.47 -15.29
C ALA A 32 -11.76 22.06 -13.93
N VAL A 33 -11.77 20.75 -13.67
CA VAL A 33 -12.06 20.15 -12.38
C VAL A 33 -10.75 19.73 -11.73
N VAL A 34 -10.48 20.23 -10.53
CA VAL A 34 -9.18 20.10 -9.87
C VAL A 34 -9.24 19.14 -8.69
N GLY A 35 -8.30 18.20 -8.64
CA GLY A 35 -8.14 17.30 -7.50
C GLY A 35 -7.78 18.03 -6.20
N ALA A 36 -8.24 17.50 -5.06
CA ALA A 36 -8.10 18.14 -3.76
C ALA A 36 -6.66 18.49 -3.35
N LYS A 37 -5.67 17.65 -3.73
CA LYS A 37 -4.26 17.88 -3.41
C LYS A 37 -3.67 18.98 -4.29
N VAL A 38 -3.99 18.98 -5.59
CA VAL A 38 -3.58 20.04 -6.52
C VAL A 38 -4.13 21.39 -6.08
N ALA A 39 -5.43 21.43 -5.77
CA ALA A 39 -6.10 22.66 -5.32
C ALA A 39 -5.39 23.27 -4.09
N ARG A 40 -5.08 22.46 -3.07
CA ARG A 40 -4.35 22.93 -1.88
C ARG A 40 -2.92 23.37 -2.16
N GLN A 41 -2.18 22.63 -3.00
CA GLN A 41 -0.76 22.92 -3.26
C GLN A 41 -0.58 24.16 -4.15
N ALA A 42 -1.44 24.33 -5.16
CA ALA A 42 -1.38 25.45 -6.09
C ALA A 42 -2.23 26.65 -5.64
N GLY A 43 -2.93 26.55 -4.51
CA GLY A 43 -3.82 27.62 -4.02
C GLY A 43 -5.03 27.88 -4.93
N LEU A 44 -5.50 26.87 -5.65
CA LEU A 44 -6.63 26.97 -6.57
C LEU A 44 -7.95 26.72 -5.84
N ALA A 45 -8.94 27.56 -6.13
CA ALA A 45 -10.31 27.44 -5.66
C ALA A 45 -11.27 27.51 -6.86
N VAL A 46 -12.56 27.23 -6.63
CA VAL A 46 -13.58 27.44 -7.66
C VAL A 46 -13.57 28.91 -8.09
N GLY A 47 -13.52 29.13 -9.40
CA GLY A 47 -13.38 30.46 -10.01
C GLY A 47 -11.94 30.89 -10.28
N SER A 48 -10.93 30.20 -9.72
CA SER A 48 -9.53 30.45 -10.06
C SER A 48 -9.26 30.27 -11.55
N ARG A 49 -8.30 31.02 -12.07
CA ARG A 49 -7.78 30.85 -13.42
C ARG A 49 -6.31 30.48 -13.36
N PHE A 50 -5.88 29.59 -14.25
CA PHE A 50 -4.47 29.22 -14.38
C PHE A 50 -4.13 28.94 -15.85
N VAL A 51 -2.86 29.10 -16.20
CA VAL A 51 -2.34 28.77 -17.53
C VAL A 51 -1.47 27.53 -17.37
N ALA A 52 -1.62 26.56 -18.26
CA ALA A 52 -0.74 25.40 -18.29
C ALA A 52 0.53 25.74 -19.09
N SER A 53 1.71 25.55 -18.50
CA SER A 53 2.98 25.58 -19.23
C SER A 53 3.29 24.19 -19.78
N HIS A 54 3.57 24.08 -21.09
CA HIS A 54 4.14 22.86 -21.65
C HIS A 54 5.64 22.85 -21.34
N GLY A 55 6.05 22.00 -20.38
CA GLY A 55 7.43 21.84 -19.98
C GLY A 55 7.75 22.35 -18.57
N LEU A 56 8.95 21.99 -18.10
CA LEU A 56 9.49 22.31 -16.77
C LEU A 56 10.04 23.74 -16.65
N VAL A 57 9.92 24.55 -17.70
CA VAL A 57 10.47 25.91 -17.75
C VAL A 57 9.36 26.91 -17.47
N GLU A 58 9.54 27.73 -16.44
CA GLU A 58 8.68 28.89 -16.19
C GLU A 58 8.73 29.83 -17.39
N LEU A 59 7.57 30.05 -18.02
CA LEU A 59 7.46 30.98 -19.13
C LEU A 59 7.73 32.41 -18.62
N PRO A 60 8.54 33.21 -19.34
CA PRO A 60 8.70 34.63 -19.05
C PRO A 60 7.35 35.35 -18.98
N ALA A 61 7.22 36.34 -18.09
CA ALA A 61 5.96 37.04 -17.80
C ALA A 61 5.28 37.66 -19.06
N GLU A 62 6.06 37.96 -20.09
CA GLU A 62 5.60 38.52 -21.36
C GLU A 62 4.85 37.49 -22.23
N LEU A 63 5.28 36.22 -22.25
CA LEU A 63 4.57 35.11 -22.92
C LEU A 63 3.37 34.60 -22.11
N ALA A 64 3.37 34.78 -20.78
CA ALA A 64 2.23 34.42 -19.93
C ALA A 64 0.97 35.23 -20.30
N THR A 65 1.15 36.46 -20.78
CA THR A 65 0.07 37.33 -21.27
C THR A 65 -0.52 36.89 -22.60
N GLU A 66 0.27 36.33 -23.53
CA GLU A 66 -0.25 35.79 -24.80
C GLU A 66 -1.14 34.56 -24.61
N HIS A 67 -0.95 33.82 -23.52
CA HIS A 67 -1.78 32.68 -23.15
C HIS A 67 -2.94 33.02 -22.19
N ALA A 68 -3.15 34.29 -21.86
CA ALA A 68 -4.24 34.72 -20.97
C ALA A 68 -5.63 34.41 -21.55
N GLU A 69 -5.77 34.42 -22.88
CA GLU A 69 -6.99 34.03 -23.59
C GLU A 69 -7.27 32.52 -23.51
N ARG A 70 -6.27 31.71 -23.11
CA ARG A 70 -6.33 30.25 -22.99
C ARG A 70 -6.22 29.78 -21.52
N ALA A 71 -6.52 30.67 -20.59
CA ALA A 71 -6.51 30.35 -19.17
C ALA A 71 -7.64 29.37 -18.83
N TYR A 72 -7.27 28.26 -18.19
CA TYR A 72 -8.21 27.32 -17.63
C TYR A 72 -8.99 27.97 -16.50
N ARG A 73 -10.29 27.69 -16.42
CA ARG A 73 -11.17 28.12 -15.34
C ARG A 73 -11.51 26.94 -14.45
N VAL A 74 -11.22 27.07 -13.16
CA VAL A 74 -11.60 26.05 -12.18
C VAL A 74 -13.11 26.14 -11.91
N THR A 75 -13.85 25.10 -12.28
CA THR A 75 -15.31 24.98 -12.11
C THR A 75 -15.67 24.23 -10.84
N ALA A 76 -14.91 23.17 -10.54
CA ALA A 76 -15.08 22.38 -9.33
C ALA A 76 -13.74 21.96 -8.72
N VAL A 77 -13.76 21.72 -7.41
CA VAL A 77 -12.66 21.09 -6.67
C VAL A 77 -13.18 19.80 -6.07
N LEU A 78 -12.49 18.69 -6.36
CA LEU A 78 -12.88 17.38 -5.87
C LEU A 78 -12.70 17.27 -4.35
N PRO A 79 -13.56 16.49 -3.66
CA PRO A 79 -13.30 16.13 -2.27
C PRO A 79 -12.00 15.33 -2.14
N ALA A 80 -11.34 15.41 -0.98
CA ALA A 80 -10.13 14.63 -0.72
C ALA A 80 -10.49 13.16 -0.50
N THR A 81 -10.05 12.30 -1.41
CA THR A 81 -10.35 10.86 -1.40
C THR A 81 -9.12 9.99 -1.10
N GLY A 82 -7.91 10.56 -1.18
CA GLY A 82 -6.66 9.80 -1.13
C GLY A 82 -6.37 8.98 -2.40
N ALA A 83 -7.25 9.05 -3.40
CA ALA A 83 -7.08 8.38 -4.68
C ALA A 83 -6.20 9.22 -5.64
N PRO A 84 -5.70 8.62 -6.75
CA PRO A 84 -4.94 9.36 -7.76
C PRO A 84 -5.66 10.60 -8.32
N ALA A 85 -7.00 10.61 -8.30
CA ALA A 85 -7.81 11.76 -8.72
C ALA A 85 -7.51 13.04 -7.92
N ASP A 86 -7.10 12.93 -6.65
CA ASP A 86 -6.73 14.09 -5.82
C ASP A 86 -5.55 14.90 -6.41
N ARG A 87 -4.78 14.28 -7.30
CA ARG A 87 -3.54 14.82 -7.92
C ARG A 87 -3.70 15.19 -9.39
N ALA A 88 -4.89 15.01 -9.94
CA ALA A 88 -5.16 15.25 -11.34
C ALA A 88 -5.86 16.60 -11.53
N ILE A 89 -5.69 17.16 -12.72
CA ILE A 89 -6.55 18.21 -13.28
C ILE A 89 -7.29 17.57 -14.44
N PHE A 90 -8.62 17.61 -14.40
CA PHE A 90 -9.49 17.15 -15.47
C PHE A 90 -9.98 18.36 -16.24
N THR A 91 -10.04 18.25 -17.57
CA THR A 91 -10.45 19.33 -18.47
C THR A 91 -11.43 18.79 -19.48
N ALA A 92 -12.22 19.65 -20.12
CA ALA A 92 -13.08 19.21 -21.22
C ALA A 92 -12.21 18.56 -22.32
N LEU A 93 -12.71 17.47 -22.93
CA LEU A 93 -11.97 16.69 -23.93
C LEU A 93 -11.57 17.56 -25.13
N GLU A 94 -12.47 18.46 -25.54
CA GLU A 94 -12.28 19.44 -26.61
C GLU A 94 -11.07 20.35 -26.33
N THR A 95 -10.82 20.67 -25.06
CA THR A 95 -9.65 21.47 -24.64
C THR A 95 -8.35 20.77 -24.98
N ALA A 96 -8.31 19.43 -24.86
CA ALA A 96 -7.11 18.66 -25.18
C ALA A 96 -6.85 18.66 -26.69
N TRP A 97 -7.88 18.54 -27.52
CA TRP A 97 -7.75 18.62 -28.97
C TRP A 97 -7.34 20.02 -29.44
N SER A 98 -7.98 21.07 -28.92
CA SER A 98 -7.64 22.46 -29.29
C SER A 98 -6.21 22.84 -28.91
N MET A 99 -5.67 22.28 -27.83
CA MET A 99 -4.29 22.53 -27.41
C MET A 99 -3.26 21.79 -28.28
N HIS A 100 -3.58 20.61 -28.82
CA HIS A 100 -2.69 19.86 -29.72
C HIS A 100 -2.76 20.33 -31.18
N GLU A 101 -3.87 20.91 -31.62
CA GLU A 101 -4.01 21.45 -32.99
C GLU A 101 -3.01 22.59 -33.27
N HIS A 102 -2.66 23.37 -32.24
CA HIS A 102 -1.69 24.47 -32.33
C HIS A 102 -0.22 24.07 -32.19
N GLU A 103 0.10 22.86 -31.70
CA GLU A 103 1.51 22.38 -31.72
C GLU A 103 1.99 22.17 -33.16
N HIS A 104 1.09 21.77 -34.06
CA HIS A 104 1.38 21.62 -35.49
C HIS A 104 1.54 22.95 -36.25
N GLU A 105 1.12 24.08 -35.67
CA GLU A 105 1.31 25.40 -36.29
C GLU A 105 2.67 26.04 -35.95
N HIS A 106 3.34 25.56 -34.89
CA HIS A 106 4.63 26.10 -34.43
C HIS A 106 5.85 25.22 -34.79
N GLU A 107 5.65 23.97 -35.23
CA GLU A 107 6.71 23.15 -35.82
C GLU A 107 6.86 23.42 -37.32
N GLY A 108 7.58 24.50 -37.64
CA GLY A 108 7.98 24.80 -39.02
C GLY A 108 8.88 23.71 -39.63
N GLU A 109 8.50 23.27 -40.83
CA GLU A 109 9.35 22.73 -41.89
C GLU A 109 10.25 21.52 -41.56
N ALA A 110 9.68 20.31 -41.43
CA ALA A 110 10.23 19.07 -42.03
C ALA A 110 9.42 17.82 -41.62
N ALA A 111 8.28 17.56 -42.27
CA ALA A 111 7.76 16.19 -42.34
C ALA A 111 6.96 15.99 -43.63
N HIS A 112 7.31 14.91 -44.33
CA HIS A 112 6.79 14.54 -45.63
C HIS A 112 5.26 14.47 -45.68
N SER A 113 4.73 15.07 -46.74
CA SER A 113 3.35 15.12 -47.16
C SER A 113 2.73 13.73 -47.34
N ALA A 114 1.75 13.41 -46.49
CA ALA A 114 0.61 12.59 -46.86
C ALA A 114 -0.59 13.53 -47.07
N PRO A 115 -1.39 13.37 -48.15
CA PRO A 115 -2.49 14.28 -48.40
C PRO A 115 -3.56 14.13 -47.31
N ALA A 116 -3.82 15.21 -46.59
CA ALA A 116 -4.95 15.33 -45.69
C ALA A 116 -6.24 15.19 -46.51
N ALA A 117 -6.99 14.12 -46.27
CA ALA A 117 -8.34 14.00 -46.78
C ALA A 117 -9.22 15.06 -46.09
N GLU A 118 -9.91 15.87 -46.89
CA GLU A 118 -10.89 16.86 -46.44
C GLU A 118 -11.93 16.21 -45.51
N GLY A 119 -12.07 16.75 -44.29
CA GLY A 119 -13.18 16.43 -43.40
C GLY A 119 -12.78 16.23 -41.93
N SER A 120 -12.75 17.34 -41.18
CA SER A 120 -12.65 17.44 -39.71
C SER A 120 -11.31 16.96 -39.10
N PRO A 121 -10.71 17.70 -38.14
CA PRO A 121 -9.59 17.19 -37.38
C PRO A 121 -10.00 15.85 -36.76
N ARG A 122 -9.20 14.80 -36.96
CA ARG A 122 -9.50 13.50 -36.36
C ARG A 122 -9.41 13.67 -34.86
N ALA A 123 -10.58 13.73 -34.23
CA ALA A 123 -10.74 13.68 -32.78
C ALA A 123 -10.22 12.32 -32.28
N GLU A 124 -8.90 12.23 -32.06
CA GLU A 124 -8.26 11.02 -31.57
C GLU A 124 -8.48 10.91 -30.05
N ILE A 125 -8.87 9.72 -29.62
CA ILE A 125 -9.14 9.40 -28.22
C ILE A 125 -8.12 8.37 -27.79
N THR A 126 -7.33 8.69 -26.77
CA THR A 126 -6.27 7.82 -26.25
C THR A 126 -6.81 6.68 -25.38
N ALA A 127 -7.96 6.89 -24.73
CA ALA A 127 -8.58 5.89 -23.87
C ALA A 127 -10.11 6.04 -23.83
N LEU A 128 -10.81 4.89 -23.81
CA LEU A 128 -12.25 4.81 -23.63
C LEU A 128 -12.56 3.99 -22.39
N LEU A 129 -13.31 4.57 -21.45
CA LEU A 129 -13.80 3.85 -20.28
C LEU A 129 -15.16 3.21 -20.60
N VAL A 130 -15.24 1.89 -20.47
CA VAL A 130 -16.47 1.12 -20.73
C VAL A 130 -16.90 0.39 -19.47
N GLN A 131 -18.14 0.59 -19.04
CA GLN A 131 -18.75 -0.10 -17.91
C GLN A 131 -19.78 -1.12 -18.40
N GLY A 132 -19.53 -2.40 -18.12
CA GLY A 132 -20.46 -3.49 -18.42
C GLY A 132 -21.52 -3.64 -17.32
N ARG A 133 -22.68 -4.19 -17.69
CA ARG A 133 -23.77 -4.49 -16.74
C ARG A 133 -23.42 -5.66 -15.81
N SER A 134 -22.54 -6.56 -16.27
CA SER A 134 -22.04 -7.69 -15.50
C SER A 134 -20.56 -7.95 -15.78
N TYR A 135 -19.91 -8.72 -14.91
CA TYR A 135 -18.53 -9.18 -15.12
C TYR A 135 -18.39 -10.02 -16.41
N GLY A 136 -19.42 -10.81 -16.74
CA GLY A 136 -19.46 -11.61 -17.97
C GLY A 136 -19.49 -10.73 -19.23
N ASP A 137 -20.22 -9.62 -19.20
CA ASP A 137 -20.27 -8.67 -20.32
C ASP A 137 -18.91 -8.02 -20.54
N MET A 138 -18.24 -7.59 -19.46
CA MET A 138 -16.89 -7.04 -19.54
C MET A 138 -15.89 -8.03 -20.14
N ALA A 139 -15.95 -9.30 -19.75
CA ALA A 139 -15.10 -10.34 -20.30
C ALA A 139 -15.37 -10.57 -21.80
N ARG A 140 -16.64 -10.56 -22.23
CA ARG A 140 -17.02 -10.70 -23.64
C ARG A 140 -16.57 -9.50 -24.48
N ILE A 141 -16.78 -8.28 -23.98
CA ILE A 141 -16.34 -7.04 -24.63
C ILE A 141 -14.81 -7.07 -24.79
N ALA A 142 -14.06 -7.32 -23.72
CA ALA A 142 -12.61 -7.41 -23.76
C ALA A 142 -12.12 -8.48 -24.74
N ALA A 143 -12.74 -9.67 -24.76
CA ALA A 143 -12.39 -10.75 -25.68
C ALA A 143 -12.70 -10.41 -27.15
N SER A 144 -13.78 -9.67 -27.41
CA SER A 144 -14.12 -9.22 -28.77
C SER A 144 -13.11 -8.19 -29.31
N LEU A 145 -12.67 -7.28 -28.45
CA LEU A 145 -11.69 -6.22 -28.78
C LEU A 145 -10.26 -6.75 -28.87
N ALA A 146 -9.93 -7.83 -28.16
CA ALA A 146 -8.61 -8.46 -28.23
C ALA A 146 -8.24 -8.99 -29.62
N ARG A 147 -9.20 -9.08 -30.55
CA ARG A 147 -8.96 -9.48 -31.94
C ARG A 147 -8.60 -8.32 -32.88
N ASP A 148 -8.83 -7.08 -32.46
CA ASP A 148 -8.43 -5.88 -33.22
C ASP A 148 -7.05 -5.43 -32.73
N THR A 149 -6.11 -5.27 -33.66
CA THR A 149 -4.73 -4.84 -33.34
C THR A 149 -4.60 -3.35 -33.06
N ARG A 150 -5.64 -2.55 -33.34
CA ARG A 150 -5.63 -1.09 -33.16
C ARG A 150 -6.00 -0.65 -31.76
N VAL A 151 -6.56 -1.54 -30.95
CA VAL A 151 -7.04 -1.23 -29.60
C VAL A 151 -6.54 -2.25 -28.61
N GLN A 152 -6.23 -1.79 -27.40
CA GLN A 152 -5.86 -2.67 -26.29
C GLN A 152 -6.95 -2.64 -25.23
N ALA A 153 -7.72 -3.71 -25.13
CA ALA A 153 -8.69 -3.86 -24.05
C ALA A 153 -7.97 -4.24 -22.74
N VAL A 154 -8.04 -3.35 -21.76
CA VAL A 154 -7.52 -3.58 -20.40
C VAL A 154 -8.70 -3.69 -19.44
N VAL A 155 -8.69 -4.72 -18.59
CA VAL A 155 -9.68 -4.88 -17.52
C VAL A 155 -8.97 -4.56 -16.19
N PRO A 156 -9.12 -3.34 -15.65
CA PRO A 156 -8.34 -2.90 -14.50
C PRO A 156 -8.43 -3.83 -13.29
N GLY A 157 -9.62 -4.39 -13.01
CA GLY A 157 -9.80 -5.33 -11.90
C GLY A 157 -8.93 -6.58 -12.00
N ARG A 158 -8.67 -7.09 -13.21
CA ARG A 158 -7.80 -8.27 -13.41
C ARG A 158 -6.34 -7.92 -13.21
N GLU A 159 -5.91 -6.76 -13.71
CA GLU A 159 -4.53 -6.31 -13.55
C GLU A 159 -4.23 -5.92 -12.10
N VAL A 160 -5.16 -5.27 -11.39
CA VAL A 160 -5.02 -5.04 -9.94
C VAL A 160 -4.93 -6.38 -9.20
N THR A 161 -5.79 -7.35 -9.51
CA THR A 161 -5.71 -8.68 -8.88
C THR A 161 -4.39 -9.37 -9.17
N ARG A 162 -3.87 -9.27 -10.40
CA ARG A 162 -2.57 -9.81 -10.79
C ARG A 162 -1.42 -9.15 -10.03
N LEU A 163 -1.44 -7.81 -9.88
CA LEU A 163 -0.48 -7.08 -9.06
C LEU A 163 -0.53 -7.53 -7.59
N LEU A 164 -1.74 -7.69 -7.04
CA LEU A 164 -1.94 -8.21 -5.68
C LEU A 164 -1.45 -9.66 -5.53
N GLN A 165 -1.56 -10.50 -6.57
CA GLN A 165 -1.01 -11.85 -6.55
C GLN A 165 0.52 -11.85 -6.47
N TYR A 166 1.19 -10.98 -7.22
CA TYR A 166 2.64 -10.83 -7.09
C TYR A 166 3.06 -10.33 -5.71
N LEU A 167 2.30 -9.40 -5.14
CA LEU A 167 2.54 -8.91 -3.78
C LEU A 167 2.38 -10.04 -2.74
N ARG A 168 1.31 -10.85 -2.87
CA ARG A 168 1.07 -12.01 -2.00
C ARG A 168 2.15 -13.07 -2.11
N ALA A 169 2.64 -13.36 -3.32
CA ALA A 169 3.75 -14.29 -3.49
C ALA A 169 5.03 -13.81 -2.78
N GLY A 170 5.31 -12.50 -2.83
CA GLY A 170 6.40 -11.90 -2.07
C GLY A 170 6.19 -11.99 -0.56
N GLU A 171 4.97 -11.71 -0.10
CA GLU A 171 4.57 -11.83 1.31
C GLU A 171 4.77 -13.26 1.84
N GLU A 172 4.31 -14.27 1.10
CA GLU A 172 4.45 -15.69 1.48
C GLU A 172 5.92 -16.11 1.67
N VAL A 173 6.82 -15.64 0.82
CA VAL A 173 8.26 -15.93 0.94
C VAL A 173 8.85 -15.29 2.20
N VAL A 174 8.51 -14.01 2.46
CA VAL A 174 9.00 -13.29 3.65
C VAL A 174 8.43 -13.91 4.93
N LEU A 175 7.14 -14.29 4.94
CA LEU A 175 6.52 -15.01 6.05
C LEU A 175 7.14 -16.39 6.26
N GLY A 176 7.49 -17.10 5.19
CA GLY A 176 8.22 -18.37 5.27
C GLY A 176 9.58 -18.22 5.97
N LEU A 177 10.35 -17.18 5.60
CA LEU A 177 11.61 -16.86 6.27
C LEU A 177 11.40 -16.43 7.73
N ALA A 178 10.35 -15.66 8.01
CA ALA A 178 9.99 -15.28 9.38
C ALA A 178 9.65 -16.50 10.24
N TRP A 179 8.92 -17.48 9.72
CA TRP A 179 8.64 -18.74 10.41
C TRP A 179 9.89 -19.58 10.63
N LEU A 180 10.81 -19.63 9.66
CA LEU A 180 12.10 -20.29 9.83
C LEU A 180 12.93 -19.63 10.94
N ALA A 181 13.03 -18.29 10.94
CA ALA A 181 13.72 -17.54 11.99
C ALA A 181 13.06 -17.76 13.36
N THR A 182 11.72 -17.82 13.40
CA THR A 182 10.96 -18.13 14.61
C THR A 182 11.25 -19.53 15.13
N ALA A 183 11.37 -20.53 14.24
CA ALA A 183 11.74 -21.89 14.61
C ALA A 183 13.16 -21.95 15.20
N VAL A 184 14.14 -21.27 14.58
CA VAL A 184 15.50 -21.15 15.12
C VAL A 184 15.50 -20.50 16.50
N ALA A 185 14.76 -19.41 16.68
CA ALA A 185 14.62 -18.74 17.97
C ALA A 185 13.98 -19.65 19.03
N PHE A 186 12.95 -20.43 18.66
CA PHE A 186 12.32 -21.41 19.54
C PHE A 186 13.34 -22.45 20.05
N PHE A 187 14.13 -23.05 19.15
CA PHE A 187 15.16 -24.02 19.55
C PHE A 187 16.26 -23.36 20.41
N ALA A 188 16.65 -22.13 20.12
CA ALA A 188 17.62 -21.39 20.91
C ALA A 188 17.13 -21.15 22.35
N VAL A 189 15.86 -20.72 22.51
CA VAL A 189 15.25 -20.54 23.84
C VAL A 189 15.15 -21.87 24.57
N MET A 190 14.71 -22.94 23.90
CA MET A 190 14.61 -24.26 24.51
C MET A 190 15.97 -24.77 24.99
N LEU A 191 17.03 -24.59 24.19
CA LEU A 191 18.39 -24.96 24.56
C LEU A 191 18.89 -24.11 25.75
N ALA A 192 18.64 -22.81 25.74
CA ALA A 192 19.01 -21.92 26.83
C ALA A 192 18.30 -22.31 28.15
N MET A 193 17.02 -22.66 28.08
CA MET A 193 16.27 -23.13 29.25
C MET A 193 16.78 -24.49 29.76
N ALA A 194 17.15 -25.40 28.86
CA ALA A 194 17.77 -26.67 29.25
C ALA A 194 19.13 -26.47 29.93
N ALA A 195 19.99 -25.62 29.38
CA ALA A 195 21.28 -25.27 29.97
C ALA A 195 21.10 -24.61 31.35
N ALA A 196 20.18 -23.65 31.46
CA ALA A 196 19.84 -23.02 32.74
C ALA A 196 19.36 -24.02 33.79
N GLY A 197 18.57 -25.03 33.38
CA GLY A 197 18.14 -26.11 34.26
C GLY A 197 19.31 -26.96 34.79
N ILE A 198 20.31 -27.22 33.95
CA ILE A 198 21.52 -27.98 34.31
C ILE A 198 22.39 -27.16 35.28
N ASP A 199 22.66 -25.90 34.96
CA ASP A 199 23.51 -25.02 35.79
C ASP A 199 22.89 -24.77 37.17
N ARG A 200 21.56 -24.71 37.25
CA ARG A 200 20.82 -24.45 38.49
C ARG A 200 20.48 -25.73 39.27
N ARG A 201 20.96 -26.92 38.88
CA ARG A 201 20.67 -28.20 39.57
C ARG A 201 20.91 -28.15 41.08
N ARG A 202 22.02 -27.54 41.53
CA ARG A 202 22.32 -27.41 42.97
C ARG A 202 21.30 -26.53 43.71
N GLN A 203 20.87 -25.43 43.10
CA GLN A 203 19.86 -24.52 43.65
C GLN A 203 18.48 -25.20 43.71
N ILE A 204 18.14 -25.97 42.67
CA ILE A 204 16.92 -26.77 42.62
C ILE A 204 16.93 -27.83 43.73
N ALA A 205 18.09 -28.47 43.98
CA ALA A 205 18.27 -29.44 45.05
C ALA A 205 18.04 -28.82 46.44
N THR A 206 18.64 -27.67 46.72
CA THR A 206 18.45 -26.96 48.00
C THR A 206 17.00 -26.49 48.18
N LEU A 207 16.36 -25.97 47.13
CA LEU A 207 14.94 -25.62 47.19
C LEU A 207 14.04 -26.84 47.48
N ARG A 208 14.33 -28.00 46.88
CA ARG A 208 13.59 -29.24 47.17
C ARG A 208 13.86 -29.75 48.60
N ALA A 209 15.07 -29.58 49.12
CA ALA A 209 15.39 -29.91 50.52
C ALA A 209 14.64 -29.00 51.52
N LEU A 210 14.36 -27.75 51.15
CA LEU A 210 13.53 -26.81 51.91
C LEU A 210 12.01 -27.04 51.72
N GLY A 211 11.60 -28.08 50.98
CA GLY A 211 10.20 -28.46 50.79
C GLY A 211 9.54 -27.95 49.52
N ALA A 212 10.26 -27.33 48.58
CA ALA A 212 9.67 -26.88 47.32
C ALA A 212 9.17 -28.08 46.49
N SER A 213 7.90 -28.04 46.08
CA SER A 213 7.31 -29.07 45.24
C SER A 213 7.81 -28.98 43.79
N ARG A 214 7.82 -30.11 43.08
CA ARG A 214 8.17 -30.18 41.63
C ARG A 214 7.34 -29.20 40.78
N ALA A 215 6.06 -29.01 41.12
CA ALA A 215 5.18 -28.07 40.43
C ALA A 215 5.56 -26.61 40.66
N THR A 216 6.15 -26.27 41.81
CA THR A 216 6.62 -24.90 42.09
C THR A 216 7.85 -24.57 41.26
N LEU A 217 8.78 -25.51 41.15
CA LEU A 217 9.96 -25.37 40.30
C LEU A 217 9.58 -25.31 38.82
N ALA A 218 8.69 -26.20 38.35
CA ALA A 218 8.22 -26.17 36.97
C ALA A 218 7.54 -24.84 36.62
N ARG A 219 6.69 -24.30 37.50
CA ARG A 219 6.06 -22.99 37.31
C ARG A 219 7.07 -21.85 37.23
N LEU A 220 8.13 -21.91 38.04
CA LEU A 220 9.19 -20.90 38.04
C LEU A 220 9.94 -20.89 36.69
N LEU A 221 10.36 -22.05 36.19
CA LEU A 221 11.05 -22.19 34.89
C LEU A 221 10.15 -21.77 33.72
N ILE A 222 8.88 -22.18 33.74
CA ILE A 222 7.89 -21.76 32.72
C ILE A 222 7.68 -20.25 32.77
N ALA A 223 7.61 -19.64 33.96
CA ALA A 223 7.47 -18.20 34.10
C ALA A 223 8.69 -17.44 33.56
N GLU A 224 9.91 -17.93 33.81
CA GLU A 224 11.15 -17.34 33.24
C GLU A 224 11.11 -17.35 31.71
N SER A 225 10.73 -18.48 31.11
CA SER A 225 10.60 -18.61 29.66
C SER A 225 9.50 -17.71 29.07
N LEU A 226 8.34 -17.63 29.74
CA LEU A 226 7.25 -16.73 29.34
C LEU A 226 7.65 -15.26 29.44
N LEU A 227 8.43 -14.86 30.45
CA LEU A 227 8.92 -13.49 30.57
C LEU A 227 9.87 -13.13 29.42
N ILE A 228 10.78 -14.04 29.07
CA ILE A 228 11.70 -13.86 27.93
C ILE A 228 10.90 -13.76 26.62
N ALA A 229 9.98 -14.69 26.38
CA ALA A 229 9.15 -14.70 25.18
C ALA A 229 8.24 -13.46 25.11
N GLY A 230 7.66 -13.04 26.22
CA GLY A 230 6.79 -11.87 26.31
C GLY A 230 7.55 -10.56 26.07
N ALA A 231 8.74 -10.41 26.66
CA ALA A 231 9.60 -9.26 26.41
C ALA A 231 10.04 -9.19 24.93
N GLY A 232 10.45 -10.33 24.36
CA GLY A 232 10.79 -10.43 22.94
C GLY A 232 9.61 -10.12 22.02
N ALA A 233 8.43 -10.65 22.31
CA ALA A 233 7.20 -10.39 21.55
C ALA A 233 6.79 -8.91 21.62
N ALA A 234 6.83 -8.29 22.80
CA ALA A 234 6.52 -6.87 22.97
C ALA A 234 7.52 -5.97 22.22
N LEU A 235 8.82 -6.23 22.36
CA LEU A 235 9.86 -5.47 21.67
C LEU A 235 9.75 -5.65 20.15
N GLY A 236 9.59 -6.89 19.68
CA GLY A 236 9.43 -7.21 18.26
C GLY A 236 8.19 -6.55 17.65
N PHE A 237 7.08 -6.52 18.38
CA PHE A 237 5.85 -5.84 17.94
C PHE A 237 6.05 -4.33 17.80
N VAL A 238 6.67 -3.69 18.80
CA VAL A 238 6.95 -2.25 18.77
C VAL A 238 7.91 -1.91 17.63
N LEU A 239 9.01 -2.65 17.48
CA LEU A 239 9.99 -2.44 16.41
C LEU A 239 9.38 -2.69 15.02
N GLY A 240 8.58 -3.74 14.87
CA GLY A 240 7.89 -4.06 13.62
C GLY A 240 6.92 -2.96 13.20
N ARG A 241 6.11 -2.45 14.13
CA ARG A 241 5.22 -1.31 13.88
C ARG A 241 5.99 -0.02 13.60
N GLY A 242 7.08 0.24 14.32
CA GLY A 242 7.96 1.37 14.07
C GLY A 242 8.57 1.35 12.66
N ALA A 243 9.05 0.19 12.22
CA ALA A 243 9.57 0.00 10.88
C ALA A 243 8.49 0.19 9.81
N ALA A 244 7.29 -0.37 10.01
CA ALA A 244 6.17 -0.19 9.10
C ALA A 244 5.75 1.29 8.98
N ALA A 245 5.73 2.03 10.09
CA ALA A 245 5.43 3.47 10.09
C ALA A 245 6.51 4.27 9.35
N ALA A 246 7.79 3.95 9.55
CA ALA A 246 8.89 4.59 8.83
C ALA A 246 8.82 4.35 7.31
N ILE A 247 8.50 3.12 6.90
CA ILE A 247 8.30 2.77 5.49
C ILE A 247 7.11 3.55 4.91
N ALA A 248 5.97 3.58 5.61
CA ALA A 248 4.80 4.31 5.15
C ALA A 248 5.09 5.81 4.95
N TRP A 249 5.76 6.43 5.91
CA TRP A 249 6.18 7.83 5.81
C TRP A 249 7.08 8.09 4.59
N HIS A 250 8.04 7.21 4.33
CA HIS A 250 8.95 7.33 3.18
C HIS A 250 8.23 7.14 1.84
N VAL A 251 7.25 6.24 1.76
CA VAL A 251 6.46 5.99 0.55
C VAL A 251 5.49 7.13 0.26
N GLU A 252 4.84 7.68 1.29
CA GLU A 252 3.92 8.83 1.18
C GLU A 252 4.64 10.05 0.57
N GLY A 253 5.85 10.35 1.05
CA GLY A 253 6.64 11.49 0.60
C GLY A 253 7.14 11.38 -0.86
N SER A 254 7.41 10.16 -1.34
CA SER A 254 8.05 9.94 -2.65
C SER A 254 7.09 9.52 -3.77
N ARG A 255 6.08 8.70 -3.45
CA ARG A 255 5.19 8.07 -4.43
C ARG A 255 3.73 8.42 -4.20
N GLY A 256 3.41 8.91 -3.01
CA GLY A 256 2.15 9.56 -2.77
C GLY A 256 0.92 8.67 -2.69
N PHE A 257 1.17 7.40 -2.42
CA PHE A 257 0.18 6.50 -1.86
C PHE A 257 0.09 6.77 -0.36
N SER A 258 -1.12 7.00 0.15
CA SER A 258 -1.35 7.06 1.59
C SER A 258 -1.48 5.65 2.15
N LEU A 259 -0.37 5.12 2.66
CA LEU A 259 -0.39 3.88 3.45
C LEU A 259 -0.89 4.22 4.84
N GLN A 260 -2.20 4.21 5.01
CA GLN A 260 -2.79 4.35 6.33
C GLN A 260 -2.46 3.09 7.13
N LEU A 261 -1.55 3.22 8.11
CA LEU A 261 -1.48 2.26 9.21
C LEU A 261 -2.74 2.47 10.04
N THR A 262 -3.82 1.77 9.68
CA THR A 262 -4.96 1.61 10.56
C THR A 262 -4.52 0.94 11.87
N GLY A 263 -5.36 1.01 12.90
CA GLY A 263 -5.06 0.45 14.22
C GLY A 263 -4.62 -1.02 14.18
N VAL A 264 -4.16 -1.54 15.31
CA VAL A 264 -3.66 -2.92 15.41
C VAL A 264 -4.71 -3.89 14.87
N THR A 265 -4.38 -4.61 13.80
CA THR A 265 -5.27 -5.59 13.21
C THR A 265 -5.18 -6.92 13.96
N PRO A 266 -6.25 -7.74 13.97
CA PRO A 266 -6.20 -9.06 14.61
C PRO A 266 -5.09 -9.96 14.05
N GLY A 267 -4.74 -9.80 12.76
CA GLY A 267 -3.65 -10.54 12.13
C GLY A 267 -2.27 -10.19 12.72
N GLU A 268 -2.05 -8.93 13.11
CA GLU A 268 -0.78 -8.53 13.73
C GLU A 268 -0.58 -9.13 15.13
N LEU A 269 -1.66 -9.45 15.84
CA LEU A 269 -1.59 -10.09 17.16
C LEU A 269 -1.29 -11.59 17.08
N ALA A 270 -1.38 -12.20 15.90
CA ALA A 270 -1.08 -13.62 15.72
C ALA A 270 0.39 -13.94 15.98
N ALA A 271 1.32 -13.06 15.55
CA ALA A 271 2.75 -13.24 15.74
C ALA A 271 3.18 -13.21 17.23
N PRO A 272 2.82 -12.19 18.05
CA PRO A 272 3.15 -12.20 19.48
C PRO A 272 2.43 -13.34 20.22
N ALA A 273 1.19 -13.70 19.84
CA ALA A 273 0.51 -14.85 20.42
C ALA A 273 1.26 -16.17 20.13
N ALA A 274 1.73 -16.37 18.88
CA ALA A 274 2.53 -17.52 18.51
C ALA A 274 3.87 -17.55 19.27
N ALA A 275 4.54 -16.41 19.43
CA ALA A 275 5.78 -16.31 20.20
C ALA A 275 5.59 -16.71 21.67
N LEU A 276 4.48 -16.30 22.31
CA LEU A 276 4.16 -16.70 23.68
C LEU A 276 3.86 -18.20 23.79
N LEU A 277 3.12 -18.77 22.84
CA LEU A 277 2.86 -20.21 22.79
C LEU A 277 4.15 -21.01 22.62
N LEU A 278 5.02 -20.58 21.73
CA LEU A 278 6.33 -21.21 21.51
C LEU A 278 7.23 -21.07 22.74
N GLY A 279 7.23 -19.91 23.41
CA GLY A 279 7.91 -19.72 24.69
C GLY A 279 7.41 -20.68 25.77
N LEU A 280 6.10 -20.82 25.91
CA LEU A 280 5.50 -21.77 26.85
C LEU A 280 5.98 -23.20 26.59
N VAL A 281 5.97 -23.65 25.33
CA VAL A 281 6.44 -24.98 24.95
C VAL A 281 7.95 -25.13 25.21
N ALA A 282 8.75 -24.12 24.83
CA ALA A 282 10.20 -24.12 24.99
C ALA A 282 10.62 -24.18 26.47
N GLY A 283 9.86 -23.56 27.37
CA GLY A 283 10.10 -23.63 28.82
C GLY A 283 9.54 -24.90 29.47
N ALA A 284 8.36 -25.36 29.06
CA ALA A 284 7.69 -26.51 29.66
C ALA A 284 8.45 -27.83 29.44
N VAL A 285 9.03 -28.03 28.26
CA VAL A 285 9.75 -29.27 27.91
C VAL A 285 10.96 -29.49 28.83
N PRO A 286 11.95 -28.57 28.93
CA PRO A 286 13.07 -28.72 29.86
C PRO A 286 12.62 -28.76 31.33
N ALA A 287 11.66 -27.91 31.73
CA ALA A 287 11.17 -27.88 33.11
C ALA A 287 10.63 -29.24 33.57
N TYR A 288 9.92 -29.95 32.69
CA TYR A 288 9.42 -31.28 32.96
C TYR A 288 10.54 -32.30 33.19
N PHE A 289 11.57 -32.30 32.35
CA PHE A 289 12.71 -33.22 32.48
C PHE A 289 13.54 -32.92 33.73
N THR A 290 13.93 -31.66 33.96
CA THR A 290 14.75 -31.25 35.12
C THR A 290 14.04 -31.52 36.45
N CYS A 291 12.72 -31.35 36.53
CA CYS A 291 11.98 -31.61 37.79
C CYS A 291 11.84 -33.09 38.14
N ARG A 292 12.03 -33.99 37.17
CA ARG A 292 11.92 -35.45 37.35
C ARG A 292 13.26 -36.14 37.60
N GLU A 293 14.38 -35.47 37.34
CA GLU A 293 15.71 -35.99 37.69
C GLU A 293 15.84 -36.24 39.20
N ASP A 294 16.51 -37.34 39.53
CA ASP A 294 16.80 -37.72 40.90
C ASP A 294 17.96 -36.86 41.42
N ILE A 295 17.74 -36.22 42.57
CA ILE A 295 18.68 -35.22 43.12
C ILE A 295 19.61 -35.81 44.17
N ALA A 296 19.30 -37.02 44.67
CA ALA A 296 20.12 -37.71 45.66
C ALA A 296 21.61 -37.82 45.27
N PRO A 297 21.98 -38.10 43.99
CA PRO A 297 23.39 -38.18 43.57
C PRO A 297 24.13 -36.84 43.60
N HIS A 298 23.39 -35.71 43.59
CA HIS A 298 23.96 -34.37 43.51
C HIS A 298 24.18 -33.73 44.88
N LEU A 299 23.63 -34.31 45.94
CA LEU A 299 23.87 -33.90 47.34
C LEU A 299 25.02 -34.70 47.98
N SER A 300 25.33 -35.90 47.49
CA SER A 300 26.38 -36.76 48.04
C SER A 300 27.80 -36.45 47.56
N ASN A 301 27.94 -35.66 46.49
CA ASN A 301 29.23 -35.24 45.92
C ASN A 301 29.54 -33.77 46.29
N ALA A 302 29.41 -33.42 47.56
CA ALA A 302 29.96 -32.18 48.10
C ALA A 302 31.44 -32.41 48.45
N PRO A 303 32.39 -31.61 47.92
CA PRO A 303 33.75 -31.58 48.45
C PRO A 303 33.79 -31.00 49.86
#